data_AF-A0AAV5IWZ1-F1
#
_entry.id   AF-A0AAV5IWZ1-F1
#
_cell.length_a   1.000
_cell.length_b   1.000
_cell.length_c   1.000
_cell.angle_alpha   90.00
_cell.angle_beta   90.00
_cell.angle_gamma   90.00
#
_symmetry.space_group_name_H-M   'P 1'
#
loop_
_entity.id
_entity.type
_entity.pdbx_description
1 polymer ?
#
loop_
_entity_poly.entity_id
_entity_poly.type
_entity_poly.pdbx_seq_one_letter_code
_entity_poly.pdbx_strand_id
1 'polypeptide(L)'
;MCARSSLYSNPKPCKHLSDYKLRCVSNGFKDLQKFIKAGSNGRARVDKDNTEVPRCSFCNGYRGRLFMCLICSSVSCSSHVGLHTQSENGHDIAVDIERAELYCCLCGDQVYDSEFDGIVVSGRVKDLPMDKNGGFEGVEGRSIKRRKLDSKLDPGINDDLKKARLLMSSRDQRQKSCYPLGLRGLNNLGSTCFMNSVLQALLHAPPFSNYFLNDRHNHDQCPIKSGGKPCLLCEIDTISSAMLSGDHTPYSPARLLYSWWQHSTSLASYEEKDAHEFFISLLNGIHENSEEGRARDDSKDKGDCQCIAHRAFSGLLRSDVMCITCGFTSTTDEPCFDISLNMPTSSFSFKGIANKAVKPNEQIGLSTLSGCLELYTRPERLGSDQKFCCQNCQGTGSSLKQMSIKRLPLVLCLHIKRVEHSPSSKRFLKNDQYLQFPFSLDMTAYLSSSIVRKRFENRIFAFECHNSDSSAAYEIFAVVSHFGKFDSGHYVTYLRIKNQWYKCDDPWISEVDEETVRASKSYMLFYVQKRLFNIPRVSPRRDPLASGSK
;
A
#
# COMPACT_ATOMS: atom_id res chain seq x y z
N MET A 1 -1.68 -22.77 34.28
CA MET A 1 -2.97 -23.36 33.90
C MET A 1 -3.98 -22.23 33.73
N CYS A 2 -4.25 -21.80 32.50
CA CYS A 2 -5.33 -20.85 32.19
C CYS A 2 -6.36 -21.57 31.31
N ALA A 3 -7.61 -21.54 31.74
CA ALA A 3 -8.72 -22.24 31.13
C ALA A 3 -8.97 -21.78 29.69
N ARG A 4 -9.07 -22.75 28.77
CA ARG A 4 -9.43 -22.53 27.37
C ARG A 4 -10.91 -22.19 27.28
N SER A 5 -11.26 -20.99 26.81
CA SER A 5 -12.59 -20.68 26.29
C SER A 5 -12.74 -21.30 24.89
N SER A 6 -13.31 -22.49 24.84
CA SER A 6 -13.64 -23.23 23.61
C SER A 6 -14.98 -22.77 23.03
N LEU A 7 -15.02 -21.74 22.18
CA LEU A 7 -16.22 -21.40 21.37
C LEU A 7 -15.81 -20.55 20.14
N TYR A 8 -15.20 -21.18 19.15
CA TYR A 8 -15.20 -20.68 17.76
C TYR A 8 -15.49 -21.86 16.83
N SER A 9 -16.77 -22.22 16.77
CA SER A 9 -17.34 -23.06 15.73
C SER A 9 -17.44 -22.24 14.44
N ASN A 10 -17.19 -22.85 13.27
CA ASN A 10 -17.51 -22.25 11.96
C ASN A 10 -18.91 -21.61 12.01
N PRO A 11 -19.12 -20.42 11.41
CA PRO A 11 -20.43 -19.81 11.37
C PRO A 11 -21.40 -20.80 10.74
N LYS A 12 -22.50 -21.08 11.45
CA LYS A 12 -23.52 -22.01 10.96
C LYS A 12 -24.08 -21.45 9.65
N PRO A 13 -24.22 -22.26 8.58
CA PRO A 13 -24.83 -21.80 7.35
C PRO A 13 -26.25 -21.30 7.64
N CYS A 14 -26.61 -20.15 7.06
CA CYS A 14 -27.93 -19.56 7.22
C CYS A 14 -28.98 -20.49 6.58
N LYS A 15 -29.88 -21.05 7.40
CA LYS A 15 -30.97 -21.91 6.93
C LYS A 15 -31.89 -21.19 5.94
N HIS A 16 -32.15 -19.90 6.16
CA HIS A 16 -33.00 -19.09 5.29
C HIS A 16 -32.42 -18.93 3.87
N LEU A 17 -31.09 -18.90 3.72
CA LEU A 17 -30.46 -18.88 2.39
C LEU A 17 -30.63 -20.24 1.69
N SER A 18 -30.51 -21.35 2.43
CA SER A 18 -30.75 -22.69 1.89
C SER A 18 -32.22 -22.85 1.45
N ASP A 19 -33.16 -22.34 2.25
CA ASP A 19 -34.59 -22.35 1.91
C ASP A 19 -34.90 -21.46 0.70
N TYR A 20 -34.26 -20.30 0.59
CA TYR A 20 -34.34 -19.43 -0.59
C TYR A 20 -33.87 -20.15 -1.86
N LYS A 21 -32.72 -20.85 -1.79
CA LYS A 21 -32.19 -21.64 -2.92
C LYS A 21 -33.10 -22.80 -3.33
N LEU A 22 -33.77 -23.44 -2.38
CA LEU A 22 -34.72 -24.51 -2.66
C LEU A 22 -36.01 -24.00 -3.32
N ARG A 23 -36.42 -22.75 -3.02
CA ARG A 23 -37.61 -22.14 -3.63
C ARG A 23 -37.34 -21.56 -5.03
N CYS A 24 -36.14 -21.00 -5.25
CA CYS A 24 -35.76 -20.36 -6.51
C CYS A 24 -34.91 -21.28 -7.41
N VAL A 25 -35.52 -22.33 -7.97
CA VAL A 25 -34.84 -23.42 -8.71
C VAL A 25 -34.33 -23.04 -10.12
N SER A 26 -34.53 -21.81 -10.61
CA SER A 26 -33.93 -21.40 -11.89
C SER A 26 -33.56 -19.91 -11.93
N ASN A 27 -32.27 -19.64 -12.15
CA ASN A 27 -31.65 -18.34 -12.43
C ASN A 27 -31.59 -17.26 -11.31
N GLY A 28 -31.83 -17.59 -10.04
CA GLY A 28 -32.04 -16.60 -8.96
C GLY A 28 -30.99 -15.49 -8.72
N PHE A 29 -29.77 -15.62 -9.26
CA PHE A 29 -28.76 -14.56 -9.20
C PHE A 29 -28.28 -14.06 -10.57
N LYS A 30 -28.61 -14.75 -11.67
CA LYS A 30 -28.08 -14.43 -13.00
C LYS A 30 -28.64 -13.12 -13.55
N ASP A 31 -29.87 -12.78 -13.18
CA ASP A 31 -30.49 -11.53 -13.60
C ASP A 31 -29.82 -10.31 -12.95
N LEU A 32 -29.23 -10.48 -11.75
CA LEU A 32 -28.44 -9.44 -11.09
C LEU A 32 -27.11 -9.17 -11.78
N GLN A 33 -26.59 -10.12 -12.56
CA GLN A 33 -25.31 -9.96 -13.27
C GLN A 33 -25.30 -8.74 -14.18
N LYS A 34 -26.45 -8.39 -14.77
CA LYS A 34 -26.60 -7.21 -15.65
C LYS A 34 -26.52 -5.89 -14.89
N PHE A 35 -26.87 -5.91 -13.61
CA PHE A 35 -26.92 -4.73 -12.74
C PHE A 35 -25.66 -4.56 -11.89
N ILE A 36 -24.70 -5.50 -11.92
CA ILE A 36 -23.46 -5.39 -11.15
C ILE A 36 -22.43 -4.64 -11.99
N LYS A 37 -22.08 -3.43 -11.56
CA LYS A 37 -21.05 -2.60 -12.20
C LYS A 37 -19.85 -2.38 -11.31
N ALA A 38 -18.69 -2.12 -11.91
CA ALA A 38 -17.51 -1.67 -11.18
C ALA A 38 -17.64 -0.18 -10.84
N GLY A 39 -17.76 0.16 -9.55
CA GLY A 39 -17.73 1.56 -9.11
C GLY A 39 -16.36 2.20 -9.35
N SER A 40 -16.29 3.54 -9.28
CA SER A 40 -15.05 4.35 -9.44
C SER A 40 -13.87 3.90 -8.55
N ASN A 41 -14.17 3.15 -7.48
CA ASN A 41 -13.21 2.67 -6.49
C ASN A 41 -12.84 1.17 -6.69
N GLY A 42 -13.25 0.54 -7.79
CA GLY A 42 -12.98 -0.87 -8.12
C GLY A 42 -13.81 -1.91 -7.34
N ARG A 43 -14.77 -1.47 -6.53
CA ARG A 43 -15.73 -2.35 -5.83
C ARG A 43 -16.94 -2.62 -6.73
N ALA A 44 -17.51 -3.82 -6.64
CA ALA A 44 -18.80 -4.09 -7.27
C ALA A 44 -19.89 -3.33 -6.53
N ARG A 45 -20.76 -2.70 -7.30
CA ARG A 45 -21.99 -2.07 -6.84
C ARG A 45 -23.13 -2.59 -7.69
N VAL A 46 -24.32 -2.68 -7.12
CA VAL A 46 -25.54 -2.88 -7.92
C VAL A 46 -26.01 -1.51 -8.41
N ASP A 47 -26.08 -1.33 -9.72
CA ASP A 47 -26.53 -0.14 -10.41
C ASP A 47 -27.76 -0.49 -11.27
N LYS A 48 -28.89 0.18 -11.04
CA LYS A 48 -30.06 0.08 -11.92
C LYS A 48 -29.87 1.09 -13.05
N ASP A 49 -30.18 0.71 -14.28
CA ASP A 49 -29.95 1.54 -15.49
C ASP A 49 -30.78 2.84 -15.57
N ASN A 50 -31.46 3.22 -14.50
CA ASN A 50 -32.11 4.53 -14.37
C ASN A 50 -31.21 5.44 -13.53
N THR A 51 -30.88 6.61 -14.08
CA THR A 51 -30.03 7.68 -13.50
C THR A 51 -30.56 8.30 -12.19
N GLU A 52 -31.51 7.66 -11.51
CA GLU A 52 -32.09 8.09 -10.25
C GLU A 52 -31.42 7.37 -9.07
N VAL A 53 -30.99 8.14 -8.07
CA VAL A 53 -30.43 7.62 -6.82
C VAL A 53 -31.43 6.64 -6.17
N PRO A 54 -31.04 5.40 -5.82
CA PRO A 54 -31.95 4.43 -5.23
C PRO A 54 -32.54 4.97 -3.92
N ARG A 55 -33.85 4.88 -3.75
CA ARG A 55 -34.60 5.35 -2.58
C ARG A 55 -35.35 4.20 -1.92
N CYS A 56 -35.51 4.27 -0.60
CA CYS A 56 -36.32 3.31 0.13
C CYS A 56 -37.80 3.44 -0.26
N SER A 57 -38.46 2.33 -0.60
CA SER A 57 -39.88 2.28 -0.99
C SER A 57 -40.84 2.71 0.12
N PHE A 58 -40.44 2.67 1.39
CA PHE A 58 -41.29 3.01 2.55
C PHE A 58 -41.17 4.46 3.00
N CYS A 59 -39.96 5.04 2.99
CA CYS A 59 -39.72 6.39 3.51
C CYS A 59 -39.17 7.38 2.48
N ASN A 60 -38.97 6.94 1.24
CA ASN A 60 -38.34 7.71 0.16
C ASN A 60 -36.94 8.26 0.50
N GLY A 61 -36.31 7.73 1.56
CA GLY A 61 -34.99 8.13 2.01
C GLY A 61 -33.89 7.53 1.14
N TYR A 62 -32.82 8.31 0.93
CA TYR A 62 -31.65 7.95 0.11
C TYR A 62 -30.33 7.93 0.90
N ARG A 63 -30.38 8.20 2.22
CA ARG A 63 -29.20 8.23 3.10
C ARG A 63 -29.12 6.93 3.92
N GLY A 64 -27.95 6.29 3.93
CA GLY A 64 -27.68 5.06 4.67
C GLY A 64 -27.62 3.82 3.75
N ARG A 65 -27.39 2.64 4.35
CA ARG A 65 -27.31 1.38 3.59
C ARG A 65 -28.68 0.99 3.05
N LEU A 66 -28.72 0.64 1.78
CA LEU A 66 -29.92 0.22 1.06
C LEU A 66 -29.78 -1.24 0.63
N PHE A 67 -30.86 -1.98 0.84
CA PHE A 67 -30.96 -3.41 0.55
C PHE A 67 -32.00 -3.62 -0.54
N MET A 68 -31.63 -4.36 -1.58
CA MET A 68 -32.52 -4.74 -2.67
C MET A 68 -33.00 -6.18 -2.49
N CYS A 69 -34.31 -6.39 -2.40
CA CYS A 69 -34.89 -7.73 -2.32
C CYS A 69 -34.61 -8.51 -3.61
N LEU A 70 -34.17 -9.76 -3.49
CA LEU A 70 -33.87 -10.60 -4.66
C LEU A 70 -35.10 -11.12 -5.40
N ILE A 71 -36.26 -11.14 -4.75
CA ILE A 71 -37.49 -11.69 -5.34
C ILE A 71 -38.27 -10.58 -6.05
N CYS A 72 -38.52 -9.46 -5.40
CA CYS A 72 -39.34 -8.38 -5.95
C CYS A 72 -38.56 -7.13 -6.41
N SER A 73 -37.23 -7.11 -6.27
CA SER A 73 -36.37 -5.96 -6.64
C SER A 73 -36.73 -4.64 -5.95
N SER A 74 -37.51 -4.68 -4.86
CA SER A 74 -37.83 -3.54 -4.00
C SER A 74 -36.59 -3.09 -3.23
N VAL A 75 -36.49 -1.80 -2.91
CA VAL A 75 -35.35 -1.24 -2.19
C VAL A 75 -35.80 -0.76 -0.81
N SER A 76 -35.16 -1.25 0.24
CA SER A 76 -35.46 -0.90 1.63
C SER A 76 -34.21 -0.38 2.34
N CYS A 77 -34.35 0.63 3.21
CA CYS A 77 -33.26 1.04 4.09
C CYS A 77 -33.10 0.06 5.26
N SER A 78 -32.01 0.18 6.01
CA SER A 78 -31.72 -0.69 7.15
C SER A 78 -32.83 -0.76 8.21
N SER A 79 -33.63 0.29 8.39
CA SER A 79 -34.76 0.28 9.34
C SER A 79 -36.04 -0.36 8.78
N HIS A 80 -36.21 -0.43 7.46
CA HIS A 80 -37.43 -0.92 6.81
C HIS A 80 -37.25 -2.28 6.12
N VAL A 81 -36.03 -2.81 6.05
CA VAL A 81 -35.77 -4.15 5.48
C VAL A 81 -36.49 -5.27 6.24
N GLY A 82 -36.59 -5.14 7.57
CA GLY A 82 -37.37 -6.04 8.41
C GLY A 82 -38.88 -5.94 8.16
N LEU A 83 -39.40 -4.72 7.96
CA LEU A 83 -40.81 -4.51 7.63
C LEU A 83 -41.19 -5.11 6.27
N HIS A 84 -40.30 -4.99 5.28
CA HIS A 84 -40.51 -5.62 3.96
C HIS A 84 -40.64 -7.15 4.07
N THR A 85 -39.79 -7.76 4.88
CA THR A 85 -39.79 -9.23 5.11
C THR A 85 -41.04 -9.68 5.86
N GLN A 86 -41.58 -8.82 6.74
CA GLN A 86 -42.83 -9.08 7.46
C GLN A 86 -44.08 -8.86 6.59
N SER A 87 -44.02 -7.95 5.62
CA SER A 87 -45.14 -7.70 4.69
C SER A 87 -45.22 -8.71 3.55
N GLU A 88 -44.08 -9.22 3.08
CA GLU A 88 -43.97 -10.13 1.93
C GLU A 88 -43.33 -11.44 2.37
N ASN A 89 -44.14 -12.49 2.52
CA ASN A 89 -43.67 -13.78 3.04
C ASN A 89 -42.67 -14.45 2.08
N GLY A 90 -41.48 -14.77 2.60
CA GLY A 90 -40.42 -15.46 1.86
C GLY A 90 -39.38 -14.53 1.22
N HIS A 91 -39.50 -13.21 1.41
CA HIS A 91 -38.53 -12.21 0.96
C HIS A 91 -37.40 -12.01 1.98
N ASP A 92 -36.76 -13.11 2.38
CA ASP A 92 -35.84 -13.13 3.53
C ASP A 92 -34.39 -12.76 3.18
N ILE A 93 -34.06 -12.72 1.88
CA ILE A 93 -32.72 -12.47 1.35
C ILE A 93 -32.72 -11.23 0.47
N ALA A 94 -31.79 -10.32 0.76
CA ALA A 94 -31.57 -9.08 0.02
C ALA A 94 -30.08 -8.91 -0.32
N VAL A 95 -29.79 -8.00 -1.24
CA VAL A 95 -28.42 -7.59 -1.61
C VAL A 95 -28.17 -6.16 -1.16
N ASP A 96 -27.05 -5.94 -0.49
CA ASP A 96 -26.53 -4.61 -0.21
C ASP A 96 -26.12 -3.95 -1.54
N ILE A 97 -26.80 -2.86 -1.90
CA ILE A 97 -26.61 -2.18 -3.19
C ILE A 97 -25.20 -1.57 -3.29
N GLU A 98 -24.63 -1.08 -2.20
CA GLU A 98 -23.32 -0.42 -2.19
C GLU A 98 -22.16 -1.41 -2.25
N ARG A 99 -22.37 -2.61 -1.69
CA ARG A 99 -21.30 -3.61 -1.51
C ARG A 99 -21.43 -4.84 -2.41
N ALA A 100 -22.60 -5.05 -3.00
CA ALA A 100 -22.95 -6.29 -3.69
C ALA A 100 -22.68 -7.52 -2.81
N GLU A 101 -23.15 -7.47 -1.55
CA GLU A 101 -23.05 -8.55 -0.56
C GLU A 101 -24.47 -9.04 -0.21
N LEU A 102 -24.63 -10.34 0.04
CA LEU A 102 -25.92 -10.90 0.47
C LEU A 102 -26.18 -10.61 1.95
N TYR A 103 -27.43 -10.27 2.26
CA TYR A 103 -27.91 -9.96 3.59
C TYR A 103 -29.18 -10.77 3.87
N CYS A 104 -29.23 -11.45 5.01
CA CYS A 104 -30.43 -12.15 5.47
C CYS A 104 -31.17 -11.28 6.48
N CYS A 105 -32.38 -10.87 6.11
CA CYS A 105 -33.22 -9.99 6.90
C CYS A 105 -33.67 -10.62 8.22
N LEU A 106 -33.84 -11.95 8.25
CA LEU A 106 -34.25 -12.70 9.45
C LEU A 106 -33.07 -12.95 10.41
N CYS A 107 -31.87 -13.21 9.88
CA CYS A 107 -30.67 -13.35 10.71
C CYS A 107 -30.10 -12.00 11.16
N GLY A 108 -30.46 -10.91 10.47
CA GLY A 108 -29.89 -9.58 10.70
C GLY A 108 -28.41 -9.48 10.31
N ASP A 109 -27.88 -10.44 9.55
CA ASP A 109 -26.45 -10.58 9.28
C ASP A 109 -26.17 -10.85 7.79
N GLN A 110 -24.93 -10.60 7.39
CA GLN A 110 -24.42 -10.90 6.06
C GLN A 110 -24.27 -12.41 5.87
N VAL A 111 -24.66 -12.89 4.70
CA VAL A 111 -24.58 -14.33 4.38
C VAL A 111 -23.67 -14.51 3.19
N TYR A 112 -22.87 -15.57 3.20
CA TYR A 112 -21.94 -15.87 2.13
C TYR A 112 -22.48 -16.97 1.24
N ASP A 113 -22.38 -16.76 -0.08
CA ASP A 113 -22.77 -17.75 -1.08
C ASP A 113 -21.82 -17.78 -2.27
N SER A 114 -21.27 -18.96 -2.58
CA SER A 114 -20.26 -19.12 -3.63
C SER A 114 -20.77 -18.87 -5.04
N GLU A 115 -22.06 -19.09 -5.31
CA GLU A 115 -22.65 -18.87 -6.65
C GLU A 115 -22.85 -17.38 -6.90
N PHE A 116 -23.32 -16.65 -5.88
CA PHE A 116 -23.46 -15.20 -5.94
C PHE A 116 -22.11 -14.49 -6.06
N ASP A 117 -21.10 -14.91 -5.29
CA ASP A 117 -19.75 -14.35 -5.37
C ASP A 117 -19.15 -14.52 -6.78
N GLY A 118 -19.37 -15.66 -7.44
CA GLY A 118 -18.95 -15.89 -8.82
C GLY A 118 -19.58 -14.92 -9.82
N ILE A 119 -20.83 -14.52 -9.59
CA ILE A 119 -21.57 -13.56 -10.43
C ILE A 119 -21.05 -12.14 -10.21
N VAL A 120 -20.78 -11.75 -8.97
CA VAL A 120 -20.18 -10.45 -8.63
C VAL A 120 -18.81 -10.29 -9.29
N VAL A 121 -17.99 -11.34 -9.27
CA VAL A 121 -16.68 -11.36 -9.94
C VAL A 121 -16.84 -11.26 -11.46
N SER A 122 -17.78 -12.02 -12.05
CA SER A 122 -18.04 -11.98 -13.50
C SER A 122 -18.55 -10.62 -14.00
N GLY A 123 -19.42 -9.94 -13.23
CA GLY A 123 -19.89 -8.59 -13.55
C GLY A 123 -18.74 -7.56 -13.60
N ARG A 124 -17.82 -7.61 -12.62
CA ARG A 124 -16.64 -6.73 -12.58
C ARG A 124 -15.71 -6.87 -13.79
N VAL A 125 -15.61 -8.07 -14.36
CA VAL A 125 -14.70 -8.35 -15.49
C VAL A 125 -15.25 -7.82 -16.82
N LYS A 126 -16.59 -7.69 -16.96
CA LYS A 126 -17.22 -7.17 -18.19
C LYS A 126 -17.04 -5.66 -18.38
N ASP A 127 -16.85 -4.89 -17.31
CA ASP A 127 -16.70 -3.43 -17.33
C ASP A 127 -15.24 -2.95 -17.54
N LEU A 128 -14.29 -3.87 -17.74
CA LEU A 128 -12.92 -3.49 -18.10
C LEU A 128 -12.83 -3.23 -19.62
N PRO A 129 -12.21 -2.13 -20.07
CA PRO A 129 -12.10 -1.83 -21.50
C PRO A 129 -11.28 -2.93 -22.21
N MET A 130 -11.91 -3.58 -23.19
CA MET A 130 -11.25 -4.49 -24.13
C MET A 130 -10.68 -3.69 -25.29
N ASP A 131 -9.38 -3.84 -25.55
CA ASP A 131 -8.74 -3.33 -26.75
C ASP A 131 -9.39 -3.93 -28.00
N LYS A 132 -9.78 -3.06 -28.92
CA LYS A 132 -10.28 -3.45 -30.24
C LYS A 132 -9.09 -3.75 -31.14
N ASN A 133 -8.72 -5.02 -31.27
CA ASN A 133 -8.21 -5.58 -32.54
C ASN A 133 -8.24 -7.12 -32.54
N GLY A 134 -9.28 -7.65 -33.20
CA GLY A 134 -9.25 -8.81 -34.11
C GLY A 134 -8.75 -10.19 -33.64
N GLY A 135 -9.67 -11.16 -33.58
CA GLY A 135 -9.35 -12.59 -33.69
C GLY A 135 -10.39 -13.52 -33.08
N PHE A 136 -11.37 -13.94 -33.88
CA PHE A 136 -12.43 -14.87 -33.50
C PHE A 136 -11.94 -16.31 -33.72
N GLU A 137 -11.57 -17.04 -32.66
CA GLU A 137 -11.51 -18.51 -32.67
C GLU A 137 -11.84 -19.07 -31.27
N GLY A 138 -12.78 -20.02 -31.24
CA GLY A 138 -12.83 -21.12 -30.27
C GLY A 138 -13.06 -20.78 -28.80
N VAL A 139 -14.33 -20.60 -28.42
CA VAL A 139 -14.77 -20.71 -27.02
C VAL A 139 -14.75 -22.18 -26.60
N GLU A 140 -13.64 -22.65 -26.05
CA GLU A 140 -13.55 -23.78 -25.12
C GLU A 140 -12.12 -23.88 -24.56
N GLY A 141 -11.93 -23.66 -23.25
CA GLY A 141 -10.64 -23.92 -22.60
C GLY A 141 -9.95 -22.73 -21.90
N ARG A 142 -10.66 -21.92 -21.10
CA ARG A 142 -10.01 -21.21 -19.98
C ARG A 142 -10.00 -22.10 -18.75
N SER A 143 -9.15 -23.13 -18.80
CA SER A 143 -8.86 -23.98 -17.66
C SER A 143 -8.08 -23.21 -16.61
N ILE A 144 -8.62 -23.21 -15.40
CA ILE A 144 -8.06 -22.62 -14.21
C ILE A 144 -6.84 -23.48 -13.79
N LYS A 145 -5.64 -22.88 -13.69
CA LYS A 145 -4.41 -23.60 -13.36
C LYS A 145 -4.41 -24.01 -11.88
N ARG A 146 -4.86 -25.23 -11.62
CA ARG A 146 -4.38 -26.05 -10.49
C ARG A 146 -2.90 -26.37 -10.65
N ARG A 147 -2.21 -26.52 -9.50
CA ARG A 147 -0.82 -27.00 -9.33
C ARG A 147 -0.33 -27.94 -10.44
N LYS A 148 0.87 -27.68 -10.98
CA LYS A 148 1.70 -28.71 -11.62
C LYS A 148 2.88 -29.07 -10.72
N LEU A 149 2.87 -30.32 -10.27
CA LEU A 149 4.07 -31.10 -9.96
C LEU A 149 4.45 -31.84 -11.25
N ASP A 150 5.73 -31.85 -11.58
CA ASP A 150 6.29 -32.53 -12.74
C ASP A 150 5.98 -34.04 -12.75
N SER A 151 5.66 -34.55 -13.94
CA SER A 151 5.64 -35.99 -14.20
C SER A 151 6.44 -36.28 -15.48
N LYS A 152 7.66 -36.76 -15.31
CA LYS A 152 8.24 -37.77 -16.20
C LYS A 152 8.40 -39.04 -15.36
N LEU A 153 7.67 -40.07 -15.74
CA LEU A 153 7.81 -41.44 -15.23
C LEU A 153 8.37 -42.29 -16.36
N ASP A 154 9.35 -43.12 -16.04
CA ASP A 154 9.59 -44.41 -16.69
C ASP A 154 9.35 -45.49 -15.62
N PRO A 155 8.81 -46.69 -15.96
CA PRO A 155 8.22 -47.61 -14.98
C PRO A 155 9.20 -48.71 -14.52
N GLY A 156 9.20 -49.00 -13.22
CA GLY A 156 9.83 -50.22 -12.72
C GLY A 156 9.94 -50.33 -11.20
N ILE A 157 9.24 -51.33 -10.65
CA ILE A 157 9.63 -52.19 -9.52
C ILE A 157 9.17 -51.80 -8.08
N ASN A 158 8.31 -52.71 -7.58
CA ASN A 158 8.07 -53.22 -6.21
C ASN A 158 7.24 -52.49 -5.14
N ASP A 159 6.46 -53.36 -4.47
CA ASP A 159 5.19 -53.17 -3.79
C ASP A 159 5.33 -53.10 -2.26
N ASP A 160 6.48 -52.64 -1.74
CA ASP A 160 6.76 -52.66 -0.28
C ASP A 160 6.59 -51.29 0.43
N LEU A 161 6.22 -50.21 -0.29
CA LEU A 161 6.01 -48.89 0.32
C LEU A 161 4.55 -48.61 0.75
N LYS A 162 3.60 -49.55 0.54
CA LYS A 162 2.19 -49.35 0.87
C LYS A 162 1.88 -49.45 2.37
N LYS A 163 2.67 -50.18 3.15
CA LYS A 163 2.46 -50.29 4.62
C LYS A 163 3.04 -49.13 5.44
N ALA A 164 3.97 -48.35 4.89
CA ALA A 164 4.52 -47.18 5.58
C ALA A 164 3.65 -45.90 5.43
N ARG A 165 2.70 -45.86 4.49
CA ARG A 165 1.86 -44.68 4.22
C ARG A 165 0.56 -44.59 5.03
N LEU A 166 0.13 -45.67 5.70
CA LEU A 166 -1.10 -45.67 6.50
C LEU A 166 -0.93 -45.19 7.95
N LEU A 167 0.29 -44.83 8.38
CA LEU A 167 0.58 -44.36 9.74
C LEU A 167 1.03 -42.88 9.83
N MET A 168 0.94 -42.11 8.74
CA MET A 168 1.33 -40.68 8.72
C MET A 168 0.19 -39.73 8.35
N SER A 169 -1.08 -40.17 8.44
CA SER A 169 -2.26 -39.29 8.25
C SER A 169 -2.78 -38.65 9.54
N SER A 170 -1.95 -38.56 10.59
CA SER A 170 -2.34 -38.04 11.91
C SER A 170 -1.35 -37.04 12.50
N ARG A 171 -0.80 -36.15 11.67
CA ARG A 171 -0.17 -34.90 12.12
C ARG A 171 -0.53 -33.75 11.19
N ASP A 172 -1.81 -33.40 11.17
CA ASP A 172 -2.25 -32.08 10.72
C ASP A 172 -1.86 -31.07 11.82
N GLN A 173 -0.57 -30.76 11.90
CA GLN A 173 -0.02 -29.79 12.83
C GLN A 173 -0.23 -28.39 12.25
N ARG A 174 -1.49 -27.99 12.06
CA ARG A 174 -1.85 -26.57 12.05
C ARG A 174 -1.70 -26.06 13.48
N GLN A 175 -0.46 -25.80 13.88
CA GLN A 175 -0.22 -24.83 14.94
C GLN A 175 -0.88 -23.53 14.47
N LYS A 176 -2.00 -23.18 15.11
CA LYS A 176 -2.61 -21.85 15.02
C LYS A 176 -1.55 -20.84 15.43
N SER A 177 -0.86 -20.25 14.47
CA SER A 177 -0.04 -19.07 14.71
C SER A 177 -1.00 -17.89 14.92
N CYS A 178 -0.78 -17.13 15.99
CA CYS A 178 -1.55 -15.94 16.34
C CYS A 178 -1.24 -14.71 15.45
N TYR A 179 -0.46 -14.88 14.38
CA TYR A 179 0.05 -13.78 13.55
C TYR A 179 -0.83 -13.52 12.33
N PRO A 180 -1.00 -12.25 11.91
CA PRO A 180 -1.77 -11.90 10.74
C PRO A 180 -1.14 -12.43 9.44
N LEU A 181 -1.99 -12.73 8.45
CA LEU A 181 -1.57 -13.16 7.11
C LEU A 181 -0.66 -12.12 6.43
N GLY A 182 0.44 -12.58 5.83
CA GLY A 182 1.46 -11.73 5.20
C GLY A 182 2.62 -11.35 6.12
N LEU A 183 2.54 -11.68 7.42
CA LEU A 183 3.61 -11.41 8.38
C LEU A 183 4.54 -12.64 8.47
N ARG A 184 5.70 -12.54 7.81
CA ARG A 184 6.70 -13.61 7.72
C ARG A 184 8.10 -13.01 7.72
N GLY A 185 9.01 -13.62 8.49
CA GLY A 185 10.37 -13.14 8.68
C GLY A 185 11.22 -13.35 7.44
N LEU A 186 12.29 -12.57 7.29
CA LEU A 186 13.25 -12.68 6.18
C LEU A 186 14.61 -13.09 6.73
N ASN A 187 15.17 -14.19 6.23
CA ASN A 187 16.48 -14.64 6.66
C ASN A 187 17.55 -13.62 6.29
N ASN A 188 18.46 -13.35 7.24
CA ASN A 188 19.64 -12.57 6.96
C ASN A 188 20.68 -13.45 6.24
N LEU A 189 21.08 -13.05 5.03
CA LEU A 189 22.06 -13.76 4.20
C LEU A 189 23.49 -13.19 4.37
N GLY A 190 23.77 -12.58 5.51
CA GLY A 190 25.03 -11.89 5.84
C GLY A 190 24.75 -10.50 6.40
N SER A 191 24.84 -9.49 5.53
CA SER A 191 24.61 -8.07 5.87
C SER A 191 23.34 -7.54 5.22
N THR A 192 22.28 -8.35 5.14
CA THR A 192 21.08 -8.04 4.34
C THR A 192 19.94 -7.37 5.12
N CYS A 193 20.18 -6.95 6.36
CA CYS A 193 19.15 -6.32 7.21
C CYS A 193 18.61 -5.00 6.59
N PHE A 194 19.46 -4.23 5.90
CA PHE A 194 19.04 -3.03 5.15
C PHE A 194 18.01 -3.37 4.05
N MET A 195 18.21 -4.50 3.36
CA MET A 195 17.28 -4.98 2.34
C MET A 195 16.00 -5.52 2.98
N ASN A 196 16.14 -6.39 3.99
CA ASN A 196 15.01 -7.02 4.65
C ASN A 196 14.05 -5.98 5.26
N SER A 197 14.61 -4.94 5.89
CA SER A 197 13.80 -3.88 6.48
C SER A 197 12.97 -3.09 5.46
N VAL A 198 13.58 -2.71 4.34
CA VAL A 198 12.89 -2.01 3.24
C VAL A 198 11.85 -2.92 2.57
N LEU A 199 12.18 -4.19 2.34
CA LEU A 199 11.24 -5.16 1.74
C LEU A 199 10.02 -5.37 2.62
N GLN A 200 10.19 -5.49 3.94
CA GLN A 200 9.07 -5.59 4.88
C GLN A 200 8.14 -4.37 4.75
N ALA A 201 8.69 -3.15 4.68
CA ALA A 201 7.90 -1.95 4.49
C ALA A 201 7.18 -1.92 3.12
N LEU A 202 7.88 -2.24 2.02
CA LEU A 202 7.30 -2.23 0.67
C LEU A 202 6.18 -3.26 0.49
N LEU A 203 6.41 -4.51 0.91
CA LEU A 203 5.43 -5.59 0.81
C LEU A 203 4.19 -5.33 1.67
N HIS A 204 4.30 -4.49 2.69
CA HIS A 204 3.18 -4.08 3.53
C HIS A 204 2.47 -2.81 3.05
N ALA A 205 3.00 -2.12 2.04
CA ALA A 205 2.33 -0.98 1.42
C ALA A 205 1.13 -1.47 0.58
N PRO A 206 -0.12 -1.02 0.85
CA PRO A 206 -1.30 -1.52 0.15
C PRO A 206 -1.28 -1.34 -1.37
N PRO A 207 -0.88 -0.18 -1.94
CA PRO A 207 -0.81 -0.03 -3.40
C PRO A 207 0.18 -0.99 -4.05
N PHE A 208 1.30 -1.24 -3.38
CA PHE A 208 2.39 -2.08 -3.87
C PHE A 208 2.00 -3.57 -3.80
N SER A 209 1.55 -4.04 -2.65
CA SER A 209 1.08 -5.42 -2.47
C SER A 209 -0.10 -5.78 -3.39
N ASN A 210 -1.06 -4.86 -3.55
CA ASN A 210 -2.21 -5.08 -4.43
C ASN A 210 -1.81 -5.14 -5.92
N TYR A 211 -0.68 -4.54 -6.31
CA TYR A 211 -0.21 -4.63 -7.69
C TYR A 211 0.17 -6.06 -8.06
N PHE A 212 0.96 -6.72 -7.21
CA PHE A 212 1.38 -8.10 -7.39
C PHE A 212 0.22 -9.08 -7.20
N LEU A 213 -0.67 -8.85 -6.22
CA LEU A 213 -1.86 -9.68 -6.00
C LEU A 213 -2.86 -9.69 -7.17
N ASN A 214 -2.83 -8.69 -8.03
CA ASN A 214 -3.70 -8.61 -9.21
C ASN A 214 -3.00 -9.14 -10.48
N ASP A 215 -1.87 -9.83 -10.35
CA ASP A 215 -1.07 -10.37 -11.47
C ASP A 215 -0.72 -9.32 -12.53
N ARG A 216 -0.60 -8.04 -12.15
CA ARG A 216 -0.24 -6.96 -13.11
C ARG A 216 1.17 -7.09 -13.65
N HIS A 217 2.01 -7.90 -13.02
CA HIS A 217 3.26 -8.39 -13.59
C HIS A 217 3.23 -9.92 -13.55
N ASN A 218 2.64 -10.52 -14.58
CA ASN A 218 2.54 -11.97 -14.65
C ASN A 218 3.91 -12.59 -14.96
N HIS A 219 4.43 -13.35 -14.00
CA HIS A 219 5.70 -14.06 -14.11
C HIS A 219 5.81 -14.96 -15.37
N ASP A 220 4.70 -15.56 -15.82
CA ASP A 220 4.65 -16.45 -17.00
C ASP A 220 4.67 -15.67 -18.33
N GLN A 221 4.29 -14.39 -18.31
CA GLN A 221 4.22 -13.53 -19.51
C GLN A 221 5.32 -12.47 -19.53
N CYS A 222 6.26 -12.51 -18.58
CA CYS A 222 7.30 -11.51 -18.44
C CYS A 222 8.31 -11.60 -19.62
N PRO A 223 8.44 -10.55 -20.46
CA PRO A 223 9.36 -10.56 -21.61
C PRO A 223 10.83 -10.58 -21.17
N ILE A 224 11.14 -10.06 -19.97
CA ILE A 224 12.50 -9.98 -19.41
C ILE A 224 13.05 -11.37 -19.14
N LYS A 225 12.21 -12.22 -18.56
CA LYS A 225 12.56 -13.60 -18.24
C LYS A 225 12.71 -14.44 -19.51
N SER A 226 11.90 -14.14 -20.53
CA SER A 226 12.00 -14.74 -21.87
C SER A 226 13.33 -14.38 -22.55
N GLY A 227 13.93 -13.24 -22.21
CA GLY A 227 15.27 -12.82 -22.63
C GLY A 227 16.43 -13.33 -21.77
N GLY A 228 16.19 -14.27 -20.83
CA GLY A 228 17.25 -14.92 -20.04
C GLY A 228 17.84 -14.09 -18.89
N LYS A 229 17.29 -12.89 -18.60
CA LYS A 229 17.73 -12.05 -17.47
C LYS A 229 16.80 -12.23 -16.26
N PRO A 230 17.31 -12.22 -15.01
CA PRO A 230 16.47 -12.21 -13.83
C PRO A 230 15.68 -10.90 -13.77
N CYS A 231 14.38 -11.00 -13.56
CA CYS A 231 13.50 -9.86 -13.48
C CYS A 231 13.20 -9.54 -12.01
N LEU A 232 13.53 -8.32 -11.59
CA LEU A 232 13.30 -7.87 -10.21
C LEU A 232 11.81 -7.95 -9.81
N LEU A 233 10.91 -7.58 -10.72
CA LEU A 233 9.45 -7.62 -10.48
C LEU A 233 8.93 -9.05 -10.31
N CYS A 234 9.46 -10.03 -11.06
CA CYS A 234 9.12 -11.45 -10.90
C CYS A 234 9.55 -11.99 -9.51
N GLU A 235 10.71 -11.57 -9.03
CA GLU A 235 11.20 -11.99 -7.71
C GLU A 235 10.39 -11.34 -6.57
N ILE A 236 10.01 -10.07 -6.72
CA ILE A 236 9.11 -9.40 -5.76
C ILE A 236 7.73 -10.05 -5.74
N ASP A 237 7.21 -10.46 -6.90
CA ASP A 237 5.95 -11.20 -6.99
C ASP A 237 6.03 -12.56 -6.28
N THR A 238 7.12 -13.29 -6.50
CA THR A 238 7.41 -14.56 -5.82
C THR A 238 7.46 -14.38 -4.30
N ILE A 239 8.13 -13.33 -3.82
CA ILE A 239 8.19 -13.00 -2.41
C ILE A 239 6.81 -12.63 -1.88
N SER A 240 6.05 -11.79 -2.59
CA SER A 240 4.70 -11.37 -2.20
C SER A 240 3.77 -12.58 -2.03
N SER A 241 3.83 -13.51 -2.99
CA SER A 241 3.10 -14.78 -2.92
C SER A 241 3.56 -15.67 -1.76
N ALA A 242 4.87 -15.75 -1.51
CA ALA A 242 5.43 -16.51 -0.39
C ALA A 242 5.04 -15.94 0.98
N MET A 243 4.98 -14.61 1.13
CA MET A 243 4.52 -13.94 2.35
C MET A 243 3.04 -14.25 2.63
N LEU A 244 2.21 -14.31 1.59
CA LEU A 244 0.76 -14.54 1.68
C LEU A 244 0.35 -16.01 1.69
N SER A 245 1.31 -16.94 1.56
CA SER A 245 1.08 -18.39 1.57
C SER A 245 0.55 -18.95 2.89
N GLY A 246 0.64 -18.18 3.98
CA GLY A 246 0.29 -18.60 5.33
C GLY A 246 1.37 -19.42 6.05
N ASP A 247 2.51 -19.65 5.39
CA ASP A 247 3.72 -20.19 6.00
C ASP A 247 4.44 -19.09 6.80
N HIS A 248 4.81 -19.38 8.03
CA HIS A 248 5.51 -18.46 8.92
C HIS A 248 7.01 -18.76 9.05
N THR A 249 7.52 -19.80 8.40
CA THR A 249 8.95 -20.07 8.38
C THR A 249 9.69 -18.90 7.73
N PRO A 250 10.83 -18.43 8.25
CA PRO A 250 11.56 -17.34 7.63
C PRO A 250 11.90 -17.60 6.16
N TYR A 251 11.61 -16.63 5.29
CA TYR A 251 11.88 -16.73 3.85
C TYR A 251 13.26 -16.19 3.51
N SER A 252 13.98 -16.84 2.59
CA SER A 252 15.29 -16.38 2.13
C SER A 252 15.20 -15.63 0.80
N PRO A 253 15.35 -14.29 0.76
CA PRO A 253 15.26 -13.49 -0.47
C PRO A 253 16.53 -13.54 -1.34
N ALA A 254 17.17 -14.71 -1.47
CA ALA A 254 18.45 -14.86 -2.17
C ALA A 254 18.38 -14.54 -3.66
N ARG A 255 17.28 -14.92 -4.33
CA ARG A 255 17.08 -14.64 -5.76
C ARG A 255 16.86 -13.16 -6.04
N LEU A 256 16.13 -12.47 -5.16
CA LEU A 256 15.96 -11.03 -5.24
C LEU A 256 17.30 -10.31 -5.06
N LEU A 257 18.09 -10.71 -4.06
CA LEU A 257 19.42 -10.14 -3.82
C LEU A 257 20.30 -10.27 -5.07
N TYR A 258 20.32 -11.45 -5.69
CA TYR A 258 21.06 -11.69 -6.94
C TYR A 258 20.54 -10.81 -8.09
N SER A 259 19.22 -10.72 -8.27
CA SER A 259 18.62 -9.87 -9.31
C SER A 259 18.92 -8.39 -9.10
N TRP A 260 18.95 -7.93 -7.85
CA TRP A 260 19.29 -6.55 -7.50
C TRP A 260 20.76 -6.24 -7.74
N TRP A 261 21.68 -7.16 -7.38
CA TRP A 261 23.10 -7.00 -7.68
C TRP A 261 23.42 -6.88 -9.17
N GLN A 262 22.68 -7.58 -10.03
CA GLN A 262 22.83 -7.41 -11.48
C GLN A 262 22.37 -6.03 -11.97
N HIS A 263 21.38 -5.43 -11.29
CA HIS A 263 20.85 -4.12 -11.63
C HIS A 263 21.74 -2.98 -11.11
N SER A 264 22.22 -3.10 -9.88
CA SER A 264 23.03 -2.08 -9.21
C SER A 264 24.39 -2.64 -8.85
N THR A 265 25.23 -2.82 -9.88
CA THR A 265 26.57 -3.38 -9.75
C THR A 265 27.49 -2.57 -8.84
N SER A 266 27.29 -1.24 -8.75
CA SER A 266 28.01 -0.37 -7.82
C SER A 266 27.71 -0.66 -6.34
N LEU A 267 26.51 -1.17 -6.05
CA LEU A 267 26.04 -1.50 -4.70
C LEU A 267 26.15 -2.99 -4.39
N ALA A 268 26.56 -3.80 -5.37
CA ALA A 268 26.71 -5.24 -5.25
C ALA A 268 27.96 -5.60 -4.44
N SER A 269 27.85 -5.53 -3.12
CA SER A 269 28.84 -6.10 -2.20
C SER A 269 28.16 -6.82 -1.04
N TYR A 270 28.94 -7.64 -0.33
CA TYR A 270 28.51 -8.30 0.91
C TYR A 270 28.59 -7.36 2.14
N GLU A 271 28.96 -6.10 1.93
CA GLU A 271 29.10 -5.11 2.99
C GLU A 271 27.75 -4.55 3.41
N GLU A 272 27.72 -3.94 4.59
CA GLU A 272 26.57 -3.18 5.06
C GLU A 272 26.33 -1.97 4.14
N LYS A 273 25.06 -1.73 3.80
CA LYS A 273 24.62 -0.63 2.93
C LYS A 273 23.53 0.19 3.59
N ASP A 274 23.30 1.37 3.05
CA ASP A 274 22.24 2.25 3.51
C ASP A 274 20.86 1.77 3.03
N ALA A 275 19.89 1.70 3.93
CA ALA A 275 18.54 1.26 3.62
C ALA A 275 17.81 2.25 2.68
N HIS A 276 18.06 3.56 2.80
CA HIS A 276 17.46 4.57 1.92
C HIS A 276 18.02 4.46 0.50
N GLU A 277 19.33 4.26 0.36
CA GLU A 277 19.97 4.04 -0.94
C GLU A 277 19.42 2.78 -1.64
N PHE A 278 19.28 1.68 -0.89
CA PHE A 278 18.65 0.46 -1.39
C PHE A 278 17.20 0.70 -1.82
N PHE A 279 16.40 1.43 -1.04
CA PHE A 279 15.01 1.75 -1.37
C PHE A 279 14.90 2.50 -2.71
N ILE A 280 15.71 3.54 -2.91
CA ILE A 280 15.70 4.33 -4.16
C ILE A 280 16.20 3.49 -5.34
N SER A 281 17.31 2.75 -5.16
CA SER A 281 17.84 1.84 -6.17
C SER A 281 16.83 0.78 -6.60
N LEU A 282 16.08 0.21 -5.65
CA LEU A 282 15.06 -0.79 -5.93
C LEU A 282 13.87 -0.20 -6.70
N LEU A 283 13.39 1.00 -6.34
CA LEU A 283 12.30 1.66 -7.07
C LEU A 283 12.71 2.04 -8.49
N ASN A 284 13.94 2.50 -8.70
CA ASN A 284 14.50 2.74 -10.02
C ASN A 284 14.58 1.43 -10.83
N GLY A 285 15.05 0.33 -10.22
CA GLY A 285 15.07 -0.96 -10.90
C GLY A 285 13.71 -1.57 -11.20
N ILE A 286 12.68 -1.21 -10.43
CA ILE A 286 11.29 -1.53 -10.76
C ILE A 286 10.82 -0.72 -11.97
N HIS A 287 11.19 0.56 -12.04
CA HIS A 287 10.86 1.42 -13.17
C HIS A 287 11.52 0.92 -14.47
N GLU A 288 12.82 0.63 -14.45
CA GLU A 288 13.58 0.14 -15.62
C GLU A 288 13.10 -1.24 -16.12
N ASN A 289 12.63 -2.09 -15.20
CA ASN A 289 12.06 -3.40 -15.52
C ASN A 289 10.57 -3.38 -15.88
N SER A 290 9.92 -2.21 -15.86
CA SER A 290 8.54 -2.08 -16.32
C SER A 290 8.47 -1.83 -17.83
N GLU A 291 7.47 -2.38 -18.52
CA GLU A 291 7.28 -2.19 -19.97
C GLU A 291 7.16 -0.70 -20.34
N GLU A 292 6.53 0.10 -19.48
CA GLU A 292 6.41 1.54 -19.65
C GLU A 292 7.72 2.31 -19.43
N GLY A 293 8.60 1.82 -18.54
CA GLY A 293 9.95 2.38 -18.37
C GLY A 293 10.78 2.18 -19.64
N ARG A 294 10.62 1.02 -20.29
CA ARG A 294 11.34 0.69 -21.53
C ARG A 294 10.80 1.43 -22.76
N ALA A 295 9.49 1.63 -22.84
CA ALA A 295 8.86 2.37 -23.95
C ALA A 295 9.18 3.88 -23.95
N ARG A 296 9.64 4.43 -22.82
CA ARG A 296 9.95 5.87 -22.68
C ARG A 296 11.39 6.25 -23.00
N ASP A 297 12.32 5.31 -22.99
CA ASP A 297 13.70 5.61 -23.42
C ASP A 297 13.75 5.94 -24.93
N ASP A 298 12.76 5.45 -25.69
CA ASP A 298 12.63 5.67 -27.14
C ASP A 298 11.71 6.84 -27.53
N SER A 299 10.91 7.40 -26.61
CA SER A 299 9.93 8.46 -26.93
C SER A 299 10.04 9.66 -25.99
N LYS A 300 10.40 10.83 -26.55
CA LYS A 300 10.54 12.14 -25.88
C LYS A 300 9.20 12.74 -25.40
N ASP A 301 8.25 11.94 -24.95
CA ASP A 301 6.95 12.44 -24.48
C ASP A 301 6.92 12.53 -22.94
N LYS A 302 6.82 13.76 -22.43
CA LYS A 302 6.93 14.13 -21.00
C LYS A 302 5.64 13.83 -20.21
N GLY A 303 5.05 12.64 -20.40
CA GLY A 303 3.91 12.20 -19.58
C GLY A 303 4.33 11.77 -18.17
N ASP A 304 3.38 11.62 -17.25
CA ASP A 304 3.60 10.94 -15.96
C ASP A 304 3.75 9.41 -16.17
N CYS A 305 4.78 8.77 -15.63
CA CYS A 305 4.98 7.32 -15.75
C CYS A 305 3.91 6.58 -14.91
N GLN A 306 3.28 5.53 -15.45
CA GLN A 306 2.22 4.79 -14.74
C GLN A 306 2.71 3.49 -14.08
N CYS A 307 4.03 3.24 -14.10
CA CYS A 307 4.62 2.09 -13.41
C CYS A 307 4.32 2.12 -11.91
N ILE A 308 4.34 0.96 -11.26
CA ILE A 308 3.96 0.85 -9.84
C ILE A 308 4.81 1.73 -8.91
N ALA A 309 6.11 1.90 -9.20
CA ALA A 309 6.98 2.77 -8.42
C ALA A 309 6.49 4.23 -8.47
N HIS A 310 6.27 4.78 -9.68
CA HIS A 310 5.79 6.15 -9.82
C HIS A 310 4.36 6.33 -9.32
N ARG A 311 3.46 5.39 -9.62
CA ARG A 311 2.06 5.48 -9.20
C ARG A 311 1.87 5.41 -7.68
N ALA A 312 2.67 4.61 -6.99
CA ALA A 312 2.54 4.43 -5.54
C ALA A 312 3.37 5.45 -4.74
N PHE A 313 4.61 5.71 -5.14
CA PHE A 313 5.59 6.44 -4.35
C PHE A 313 6.00 7.80 -4.92
N SER A 314 5.72 8.11 -6.20
CA SER A 314 6.15 9.39 -6.77
C SER A 314 5.28 10.55 -6.32
N GLY A 315 5.92 11.52 -5.67
CA GLY A 315 5.42 12.87 -5.43
C GLY A 315 6.01 13.88 -6.41
N LEU A 316 5.51 15.11 -6.35
CA LEU A 316 6.06 16.25 -7.08
C LEU A 316 6.35 17.37 -6.08
N LEU A 317 7.62 17.74 -5.96
CA LEU A 317 8.08 18.89 -5.19
C LEU A 317 8.09 20.12 -6.08
N ARG A 318 7.91 21.29 -5.46
CA ARG A 318 7.99 22.60 -6.09
C ARG A 318 9.02 23.45 -5.36
N SER A 319 10.04 23.87 -6.10
CA SER A 319 11.09 24.79 -5.66
C SER A 319 10.78 26.19 -6.20
N ASP A 320 10.52 27.13 -5.31
CA ASP A 320 10.35 28.55 -5.66
C ASP A 320 11.60 29.34 -5.29
N VAL A 321 12.22 30.00 -6.27
CA VAL A 321 13.32 30.94 -6.08
C VAL A 321 12.83 32.35 -6.35
N MET A 322 12.68 33.14 -5.30
CA MET A 322 12.18 34.51 -5.34
C MET A 322 13.33 35.50 -5.26
N CYS A 323 13.38 36.44 -6.21
CA CYS A 323 14.27 37.58 -6.13
C CYS A 323 13.74 38.57 -5.08
N ILE A 324 14.56 38.92 -4.08
CA ILE A 324 14.15 39.86 -3.03
C ILE A 324 13.98 41.29 -3.58
N THR A 325 14.74 41.65 -4.62
CA THR A 325 14.72 43.00 -5.17
C THR A 325 13.49 43.30 -6.02
N CYS A 326 13.10 42.38 -6.91
CA CYS A 326 12.00 42.61 -7.86
C CYS A 326 10.75 41.74 -7.62
N GLY A 327 10.82 40.76 -6.71
CA GLY A 327 9.71 39.86 -6.41
C GLY A 327 9.44 38.79 -7.47
N PHE A 328 10.18 38.76 -8.58
CA PHE A 328 10.05 37.70 -9.59
C PHE A 328 10.36 36.33 -8.96
N THR A 329 9.48 35.35 -9.22
CA THR A 329 9.58 33.99 -8.68
C THR A 329 9.81 33.02 -9.82
N SER A 330 10.95 32.32 -9.80
CA SER A 330 11.21 31.17 -10.67
C SER A 330 10.71 29.91 -9.98
N THR A 331 9.86 29.14 -10.64
CA THR A 331 9.31 27.89 -10.10
C THR A 331 9.84 26.70 -10.90
N THR A 332 10.36 25.70 -10.21
CA THR A 332 10.81 24.43 -10.78
C THR A 332 10.09 23.29 -10.09
N ASP A 333 9.52 22.37 -10.87
CA ASP A 333 8.87 21.16 -10.36
C ASP A 333 9.83 19.96 -10.49
N GLU A 334 10.00 19.21 -9.40
CA GLU A 334 10.95 18.08 -9.31
C GLU A 334 10.23 16.82 -8.79
N PRO A 335 10.20 15.71 -9.55
CA PRO A 335 9.63 14.46 -9.07
C PRO A 335 10.50 13.85 -7.97
N CYS A 336 9.88 13.23 -6.96
CA CYS A 336 10.61 12.55 -5.88
C CYS A 336 9.93 11.24 -5.46
N PHE A 337 10.71 10.28 -4.94
CA PHE A 337 10.20 9.08 -4.27
C PHE A 337 10.15 9.21 -2.75
N ASP A 338 10.95 10.13 -2.21
CA ASP A 338 11.05 10.40 -0.78
C ASP A 338 11.21 11.90 -0.49
N ILE A 339 11.05 12.25 0.78
CA ILE A 339 11.42 13.56 1.30
C ILE A 339 12.43 13.33 2.42
N SER A 340 13.67 13.72 2.17
CA SER A 340 14.75 13.63 3.14
C SER A 340 14.80 14.87 4.04
N LEU A 341 14.49 14.69 5.33
CA LEU A 341 14.33 15.74 6.34
C LEU A 341 15.57 15.89 7.21
N ASN A 342 15.95 17.14 7.47
CA ASN A 342 16.99 17.46 8.43
C ASN A 342 16.41 17.53 9.85
N MET A 343 17.18 17.06 10.83
CA MET A 343 16.85 17.23 12.24
C MET A 343 17.27 18.64 12.68
N PRO A 344 16.46 19.36 13.47
CA PRO A 344 16.87 20.64 14.02
C PRO A 344 18.00 20.44 15.03
N THR A 345 19.23 20.79 14.65
CA THR A 345 20.38 20.78 15.56
C THR A 345 20.15 21.83 16.66
N SER A 346 20.43 21.49 17.91
CA SER A 346 20.27 22.36 19.10
C SER A 346 21.09 23.66 19.06
N SER A 347 21.90 23.87 18.01
CA SER A 347 22.65 25.08 17.70
C SER A 347 21.83 26.17 16.98
N PHE A 348 20.62 25.87 16.47
CA PHE A 348 19.70 26.88 15.93
C PHE A 348 18.75 27.39 17.00
N SER A 349 19.30 28.01 18.05
CA SER A 349 18.50 28.86 18.95
C SER A 349 17.80 29.93 18.12
N PHE A 350 16.46 29.93 18.17
CA PHE A 350 15.61 30.99 17.66
C PHE A 350 16.01 32.35 18.27
N LYS A 351 16.95 33.07 17.65
CA LYS A 351 17.08 34.51 17.85
C LYS A 351 16.02 35.19 16.97
N GLY A 352 14.79 35.16 17.46
CA GLY A 352 13.63 35.74 16.80
C GLY A 352 12.54 36.09 17.81
N ILE A 353 12.76 37.18 18.54
CA ILE A 353 11.76 38.07 19.17
C ILE A 353 10.68 37.38 20.01
N ALA A 354 10.99 37.11 21.29
CA ALA A 354 10.11 37.41 22.42
C ALA A 354 10.94 37.35 23.72
N ASN A 355 11.19 38.51 24.32
CA ASN A 355 11.80 38.63 25.64
C ASN A 355 10.85 38.05 26.70
N LYS A 356 11.17 36.86 27.21
CA LYS A 356 10.85 36.46 28.59
C LYS A 356 11.86 35.40 29.03
N ALA A 357 12.73 35.81 29.95
CA ALA A 357 13.71 34.93 30.59
C ALA A 357 12.96 33.82 31.36
N VAL A 358 13.08 32.58 30.88
CA VAL A 358 12.73 31.39 31.64
C VAL A 358 14.02 30.69 32.02
N LYS A 359 14.10 30.30 33.29
CA LYS A 359 15.28 29.76 33.98
C LYS A 359 15.88 28.54 33.25
N PRO A 360 17.20 28.29 33.35
CA PRO A 360 17.84 27.14 32.76
C PRO A 360 17.58 25.92 33.64
N ASN A 361 16.52 25.17 33.36
CA ASN A 361 16.40 23.80 33.85
C ASN A 361 15.61 22.96 32.83
N GLU A 362 16.27 21.92 32.33
CA GLU A 362 15.67 20.75 31.67
C GLU A 362 14.65 21.00 30.54
N GLN A 363 15.13 21.37 29.34
CA GLN A 363 14.45 21.00 28.11
C GLN A 363 15.46 20.41 27.12
N ILE A 364 15.60 19.08 27.18
CA ILE A 364 16.10 18.30 26.05
C ILE A 364 15.13 18.59 24.91
N GLY A 365 15.53 19.42 23.94
CA GLY A 365 14.67 19.83 22.83
C GLY A 365 14.17 18.61 22.06
N LEU A 366 12.92 18.22 22.29
CA LEU A 366 12.27 17.12 21.58
C LEU A 366 12.10 17.54 20.13
N SER A 367 12.82 16.87 19.22
CA SER A 367 12.62 17.05 17.79
C SER A 367 11.31 16.38 17.38
N THR A 368 10.43 17.12 16.70
CA THR A 368 9.15 16.60 16.19
C THR A 368 9.18 16.50 14.66
N LEU A 369 8.47 15.52 14.10
CA LEU A 369 8.36 15.35 12.65
C LEU A 369 7.74 16.59 11.99
N SER A 370 6.74 17.19 12.63
CA SER A 370 6.12 18.44 12.17
C SER A 370 7.16 19.57 12.12
N GLY A 371 8.02 19.70 13.13
CA GLY A 371 9.12 20.68 13.12
C GLY A 371 10.13 20.44 11.99
N CYS A 372 10.44 19.17 11.68
CA CYS A 372 11.29 18.82 10.53
C CYS A 372 10.65 19.19 9.19
N LEU A 373 9.35 18.96 9.01
CA LEU A 373 8.60 19.32 7.80
C LEU A 373 8.46 20.84 7.65
N GLU A 374 8.25 21.55 8.76
CA GLU A 374 8.28 23.02 8.79
C GLU A 374 9.65 23.56 8.40
N LEU A 375 10.73 22.99 8.94
CA LEU A 375 12.09 23.36 8.57
C LEU A 375 12.36 23.13 7.07
N TYR A 376 11.89 22.00 6.53
CA TYR A 376 12.03 21.65 5.12
C TYR A 376 11.29 22.63 4.20
N THR A 377 10.10 23.07 4.60
CA THR A 377 9.26 23.99 3.81
C THR A 377 9.49 25.47 4.12
N ARG A 378 10.42 25.79 5.03
CA ARG A 378 10.75 27.17 5.42
C ARG A 378 11.52 27.86 4.29
N PRO A 379 11.22 29.14 3.99
CA PRO A 379 12.03 29.92 3.07
C PRO A 379 13.43 30.15 3.65
N GLU A 380 14.45 29.90 2.85
CA GLU A 380 15.86 30.12 3.19
C GLU A 380 16.51 31.11 2.22
N ARG A 381 17.48 31.89 2.71
CA ARG A 381 18.28 32.78 1.84
C ARG A 381 19.40 31.96 1.22
N LEU A 382 19.55 32.05 -0.10
CA LEU A 382 20.70 31.46 -0.78
C LEU A 382 21.99 32.15 -0.32
N GLY A 383 23.03 31.35 -0.06
CA GLY A 383 24.33 31.82 0.41
C GLY A 383 25.05 32.74 -0.59
N SER A 384 26.06 33.46 -0.11
CA SER A 384 26.86 34.41 -0.92
C SER A 384 27.63 33.75 -2.07
N ASP A 385 27.81 32.44 -2.00
CA ASP A 385 28.41 31.52 -2.96
C ASP A 385 27.43 31.04 -4.04
N GLN A 386 26.12 31.13 -3.80
CA GLN A 386 25.05 30.71 -4.72
C GLN A 386 24.24 31.92 -5.22
N LYS A 387 24.94 32.92 -5.78
CA LYS A 387 24.29 34.13 -6.32
C LYS A 387 23.46 33.77 -7.56
N PHE A 388 22.14 33.70 -7.38
CA PHE A 388 21.19 33.55 -8.48
C PHE A 388 21.05 34.89 -9.22
N CYS A 389 21.33 34.90 -10.53
CA CYS A 389 21.08 36.06 -11.38
C CYS A 389 19.60 36.09 -11.78
N CYS A 390 18.87 37.13 -11.39
CA CYS A 390 17.47 37.24 -11.75
C CYS A 390 17.32 37.58 -13.23
N GLN A 391 16.56 36.77 -13.98
CA GLN A 391 16.31 37.03 -15.41
C GLN A 391 15.56 38.34 -15.68
N ASN A 392 14.72 38.78 -14.73
CA ASN A 392 13.87 39.96 -14.89
C ASN A 392 14.63 41.28 -14.62
N CYS A 393 15.39 41.38 -13.52
CA CYS A 393 16.12 42.60 -13.18
C CYS A 393 17.62 42.54 -13.52
N GLN A 394 18.12 41.39 -14.00
CA GLN A 394 19.53 41.13 -14.34
C GLN A 394 20.54 41.40 -13.21
N GLY A 395 20.04 41.64 -11.99
CA GLY A 395 20.86 41.90 -10.81
C GLY A 395 21.26 40.61 -10.11
N THR A 396 22.50 40.59 -9.59
CA THR A 396 23.00 39.56 -8.68
C THR A 396 22.67 39.93 -7.23
N GLY A 397 21.38 39.87 -6.91
CA GLY A 397 20.84 40.14 -5.57
C GLY A 397 20.70 38.88 -4.71
N SER A 398 20.36 39.08 -3.43
CA SER A 398 19.97 37.98 -2.55
C SER A 398 18.61 37.40 -3.00
N SER A 399 18.52 36.07 -3.01
CA SER A 399 17.32 35.34 -3.41
C SER A 399 16.84 34.43 -2.29
N LEU A 400 15.53 34.25 -2.18
CA LEU A 400 14.88 33.33 -1.24
C LEU A 400 14.50 32.06 -1.97
N LYS A 401 14.98 30.92 -1.50
CA LYS A 401 14.55 29.60 -1.97
C LYS A 401 13.55 29.02 -0.98
N GLN A 402 12.46 28.44 -1.47
CA GLN A 402 11.49 27.74 -0.65
C GLN A 402 11.04 26.45 -1.33
N MET A 403 11.08 25.34 -0.60
CA MET A 403 10.55 24.06 -1.05
C MET A 403 9.10 23.89 -0.58
N SER A 404 8.27 23.28 -1.41
CA SER A 404 6.88 22.93 -1.09
C SER A 404 6.46 21.67 -1.83
N ILE A 405 5.35 21.06 -1.41
CA ILE A 405 4.86 19.82 -2.03
C ILE A 405 3.70 20.14 -2.97
N LYS A 406 3.87 19.89 -4.28
CA LYS A 406 2.83 20.13 -5.29
C LYS A 406 1.89 18.94 -5.44
N ARG A 407 2.44 17.71 -5.48
CA ARG A 407 1.67 16.46 -5.56
C ARG A 407 2.15 15.48 -4.50
N LEU A 408 1.21 14.95 -3.72
CA LEU A 408 1.50 13.93 -2.71
C LEU A 408 1.38 12.50 -3.29
N PRO A 409 2.27 11.57 -2.91
CA PRO A 409 2.20 10.16 -3.33
C PRO A 409 1.14 9.38 -2.54
N LEU A 410 0.71 8.21 -3.04
CA LEU A 410 -0.19 7.32 -2.28
C LEU A 410 0.49 6.76 -1.01
N VAL A 411 1.80 6.51 -1.12
CA VAL A 411 2.69 6.10 -0.04
C VAL A 411 3.79 7.14 0.09
N LEU A 412 3.76 7.90 1.19
CA LEU A 412 4.76 8.91 1.52
C LEU A 412 5.92 8.26 2.27
N CYS A 413 7.13 8.38 1.73
CA CYS A 413 8.37 7.99 2.37
C CYS A 413 9.10 9.22 2.91
N LEU A 414 9.32 9.27 4.22
CA LEU A 414 10.12 10.32 4.87
C LEU A 414 11.41 9.70 5.38
N HIS A 415 12.54 10.22 4.90
CA HIS A 415 13.87 9.80 5.32
C HIS A 415 14.45 10.84 6.29
N ILE A 416 14.97 10.41 7.44
CA ILE A 416 15.54 11.31 8.44
C ILE A 416 17.07 11.32 8.28
N LYS A 417 17.61 12.46 7.82
CA LYS A 417 19.05 12.66 7.68
C LYS A 417 19.70 12.75 9.07
N ARG A 418 20.20 11.61 9.55
CA ARG A 418 20.85 11.52 10.86
C ARG A 418 22.36 11.73 10.83
N VAL A 419 23.00 11.68 9.66
CA VAL A 419 24.46 11.83 9.58
C VAL A 419 24.80 13.26 9.18
N GLU A 420 25.49 13.97 10.07
CA GLU A 420 26.04 15.29 9.79
C GLU A 420 27.55 15.19 9.62
N HIS A 421 28.08 15.79 8.55
CA HIS A 421 29.52 15.94 8.36
C HIS A 421 29.99 17.19 9.10
N SER A 422 30.71 17.00 10.21
CA SER A 422 31.31 18.12 10.92
C SER A 422 32.60 18.56 10.23
N PRO A 423 32.65 19.75 9.60
CA PRO A 423 33.84 20.20 8.87
C PRO A 423 35.03 20.44 9.81
N SER A 424 34.80 20.66 11.11
CA SER A 424 35.85 20.89 12.11
C SER A 424 36.53 19.62 12.59
N SER A 425 35.87 18.45 12.54
CA SER A 425 36.41 17.19 13.06
C SER A 425 36.75 16.15 11.99
N LYS A 426 36.43 16.39 10.69
CA LYS A 426 36.53 15.39 9.59
C LYS A 426 35.91 14.03 9.95
N ARG A 427 34.92 14.03 10.85
CA ARG A 427 34.24 12.84 11.36
C ARG A 427 32.76 12.98 11.11
N PHE A 428 32.14 11.89 10.66
CA PHE A 428 30.69 11.76 10.56
C PHE A 428 30.13 11.49 11.95
N LEU A 429 29.18 12.31 12.39
CA LEU A 429 28.47 12.12 13.66
C LEU A 429 27.05 11.67 13.36
N LYS A 430 26.65 10.53 13.93
CA LYS A 430 25.27 10.06 13.89
C LYS A 430 24.46 10.80 14.95
N ASN A 431 23.43 11.51 14.52
CA ASN A 431 22.43 12.11 15.38
C ASN A 431 21.49 11.03 15.91
N ASP A 432 21.75 10.62 17.14
CA ASP A 432 21.00 9.61 17.89
C ASP A 432 19.78 10.17 18.64
N GLN A 433 19.41 11.43 18.42
CA GLN A 433 18.25 12.04 19.05
C GLN A 433 16.95 11.34 18.65
N TYR A 434 16.04 11.21 19.63
CA TYR A 434 14.69 10.71 19.39
C TYR A 434 13.89 11.72 18.57
N LEU A 435 13.14 11.21 17.59
CA LEU A 435 12.21 11.99 16.77
C LEU A 435 10.80 11.58 17.16
N GLN A 436 10.01 12.53 17.64
CA GLN A 436 8.59 12.28 17.88
C GLN A 436 7.82 12.40 16.57
N PHE A 437 7.13 11.33 16.17
CA PHE A 437 6.30 11.28 14.97
C PHE A 437 4.85 10.90 15.30
N PRO A 438 3.86 11.54 14.67
CA PRO A 438 2.45 11.22 14.88
C PRO A 438 2.03 10.00 14.07
N PHE A 439 1.08 9.20 14.57
CA PHE A 439 0.58 8.05 13.81
C PHE A 439 -0.41 8.45 12.70
N SER A 440 -1.01 9.62 12.82
CA SER A 440 -1.81 10.27 11.79
C SER A 440 -1.15 11.60 11.44
N LEU A 441 -0.80 11.80 10.17
CA LEU A 441 -0.08 12.97 9.68
C LEU A 441 -0.96 13.72 8.67
N ASP A 442 -1.15 15.01 8.87
CA ASP A 442 -1.78 15.88 7.88
C ASP A 442 -0.71 16.70 7.15
N MET A 443 -0.64 16.54 5.83
CA MET A 443 0.33 17.21 4.97
C MET A 443 -0.18 18.53 4.39
N THR A 444 -1.44 18.90 4.65
CA THR A 444 -2.10 20.08 4.05
C THR A 444 -1.29 21.37 4.22
N ALA A 445 -0.68 21.56 5.39
CA ALA A 445 0.11 22.77 5.70
C ALA A 445 1.37 22.95 4.85
N TYR A 446 1.90 21.85 4.30
CA TYR A 446 3.15 21.78 3.55
C TYR A 446 2.94 21.79 2.03
N LEU A 447 1.68 21.79 1.59
CA LEU A 447 1.32 21.86 0.17
C LEU A 447 1.62 23.24 -0.42
N SER A 448 2.06 23.27 -1.68
CA SER A 448 2.32 24.52 -2.41
C SER A 448 1.11 25.45 -2.41
N SER A 449 -0.10 24.90 -2.57
CA SER A 449 -1.35 25.67 -2.54
C SER A 449 -1.56 26.41 -1.22
N SER A 450 -1.30 25.74 -0.09
CA SER A 450 -1.40 26.33 1.25
C SER A 450 -0.31 27.37 1.49
N ILE A 451 0.93 27.09 1.09
CA ILE A 451 2.08 27.99 1.27
C ILE A 451 1.90 29.27 0.44
N VAL A 452 1.49 29.15 -0.83
CA VAL A 452 1.24 30.30 -1.71
C VAL A 452 0.07 31.14 -1.19
N ARG A 453 -1.02 30.52 -0.72
CA ARG A 453 -2.15 31.24 -0.10
C ARG A 453 -1.73 32.07 1.11
N LYS A 454 -0.89 31.51 2.00
CA LYS A 454 -0.33 32.24 3.16
C LYS A 454 0.55 33.42 2.73
N ARG A 455 1.33 33.27 1.66
CA ARG A 455 2.27 34.31 1.18
C ARG A 455 1.57 35.54 0.60
N PHE A 456 0.39 35.38 -0.02
CA PHE A 456 -0.28 36.45 -0.78
C PHE A 456 -1.67 36.86 -0.27
N GLU A 457 -1.99 36.58 1.01
CA GLU A 457 -3.20 37.08 1.71
C GLU A 457 -4.51 37.03 0.89
N ASN A 458 -4.90 35.88 0.35
CA ASN A 458 -6.13 35.71 -0.46
C ASN A 458 -6.27 36.62 -1.70
N ARG A 459 -5.24 37.37 -2.13
CA ARG A 459 -5.32 38.33 -3.26
C ARG A 459 -5.07 37.71 -4.65
N ILE A 460 -5.03 36.38 -4.77
CA ILE A 460 -4.79 35.70 -6.05
C ILE A 460 -6.10 35.09 -6.58
N PHE A 461 -6.53 35.55 -7.76
CA PHE A 461 -7.54 34.92 -8.60
C PHE A 461 -7.15 33.48 -8.89
N ALA A 462 -8.11 32.55 -8.78
CA ALA A 462 -7.95 31.12 -9.01
C ALA A 462 -7.20 30.81 -10.32
N PHE A 463 -5.89 30.53 -10.24
CA PHE A 463 -5.15 29.90 -11.32
C PHE A 463 -4.68 28.53 -10.83
N GLU A 464 -5.20 27.51 -11.52
CA GLU A 464 -4.84 26.09 -11.43
C GLU A 464 -4.89 25.45 -10.04
N CYS A 465 -6.08 25.43 -9.44
CA CYS A 465 -6.41 24.40 -8.45
C CYS A 465 -7.26 23.34 -9.14
N HIS A 466 -6.60 22.48 -9.93
CA HIS A 466 -7.14 21.13 -10.09
C HIS A 466 -7.10 20.50 -8.69
N ASN A 467 -8.20 20.65 -7.96
CA ASN A 467 -8.51 19.86 -6.78
C ASN A 467 -8.51 18.39 -7.22
N SER A 468 -7.34 17.75 -7.23
CA SER A 468 -7.33 16.32 -7.01
C SER A 468 -7.74 16.17 -5.54
N ASP A 469 -8.94 15.64 -5.31
CA ASP A 469 -9.51 15.25 -4.01
C ASP A 469 -8.67 14.15 -3.34
N SER A 470 -7.38 14.40 -3.20
CA SER A 470 -6.42 13.55 -2.54
C SER A 470 -6.36 14.03 -1.10
N SER A 471 -7.09 13.35 -0.22
CA SER A 471 -6.98 13.55 1.23
C SER A 471 -5.50 13.64 1.62
N ALA A 472 -5.07 14.78 2.14
CA ALA A 472 -3.70 14.98 2.62
C ALA A 472 -3.46 14.34 4.00
N ALA A 473 -4.43 13.54 4.49
CA ALA A 473 -4.33 12.77 5.70
C ALA A 473 -3.68 11.41 5.41
N TYR A 474 -2.65 11.11 6.19
CA TYR A 474 -1.87 9.89 6.12
C TYR A 474 -1.88 9.15 7.45
N GLU A 475 -1.75 7.83 7.38
CA GLU A 475 -1.57 6.97 8.54
C GLU A 475 -0.26 6.19 8.40
N ILE A 476 0.50 6.13 9.49
CA ILE A 476 1.74 5.39 9.51
C ILE A 476 1.48 3.89 9.50
N PHE A 477 2.23 3.15 8.70
CA PHE A 477 2.14 1.70 8.64
C PHE A 477 3.48 0.98 8.76
N ALA A 478 4.60 1.67 8.47
CA ALA A 478 5.94 1.10 8.69
C ALA A 478 6.93 2.15 9.20
N VAL A 479 7.81 1.73 10.12
CA VAL A 479 8.93 2.53 10.64
C VAL A 479 10.19 1.68 10.53
N VAL A 480 11.19 2.16 9.82
CA VAL A 480 12.52 1.52 9.77
C VAL A 480 13.42 2.24 10.75
N SER A 481 14.08 1.49 11.63
CA SER A 481 15.02 2.01 12.63
C SER A 481 16.41 1.45 12.39
N HIS A 482 17.43 2.28 12.66
CA HIS A 482 18.84 1.90 12.53
C HIS A 482 19.55 1.95 13.87
N PHE A 483 19.99 0.79 14.36
CA PHE A 483 20.77 0.62 15.58
C PHE A 483 22.26 0.51 15.24
N GLY A 484 23.14 1.04 16.09
CA GLY A 484 24.59 1.02 15.84
C GLY A 484 25.16 2.37 15.41
N LYS A 485 26.37 2.36 14.88
CA LYS A 485 27.12 3.54 14.41
C LYS A 485 26.70 3.90 12.98
N PHE A 486 27.44 4.79 12.32
CA PHE A 486 27.18 5.15 10.92
C PHE A 486 27.85 4.18 9.93
N ASP A 487 28.94 3.54 10.35
CA ASP A 487 29.79 2.63 9.58
C ASP A 487 29.44 1.15 9.80
N SER A 488 28.73 0.86 10.89
CA SER A 488 28.26 -0.48 11.24
C SER A 488 26.95 -0.40 12.01
N GLY A 489 25.97 -1.23 11.64
CA GLY A 489 24.70 -1.22 12.33
C GLY A 489 23.70 -2.28 11.86
N HIS A 490 22.49 -2.18 12.40
CA HIS A 490 21.43 -3.14 12.19
C HIS A 490 20.10 -2.45 11.96
N TYR A 491 19.41 -2.85 10.90
CA TYR A 491 18.11 -2.32 10.52
C TYR A 491 16.98 -3.23 10.97
N VAL A 492 15.96 -2.63 11.56
CA VAL A 492 14.74 -3.30 12.03
C VAL A 492 13.53 -2.53 11.53
N THR A 493 12.45 -3.24 11.22
CA THR A 493 11.19 -2.61 10.79
C THR A 493 10.07 -2.85 11.79
N TYR A 494 9.35 -1.81 12.15
CA TYR A 494 8.10 -1.88 12.89
C TYR A 494 6.95 -1.72 11.90
N LEU A 495 6.05 -2.71 11.84
CA LEU A 495 4.89 -2.74 10.96
C LEU A 495 3.61 -2.61 11.77
N ARG A 496 2.66 -1.81 11.27
CA ARG A 496 1.32 -1.68 11.85
C ARG A 496 0.30 -2.42 11.01
N ILE A 497 -0.30 -3.46 11.57
CA ILE A 497 -1.33 -4.28 10.92
C ILE A 497 -2.54 -4.38 11.83
N LYS A 498 -3.74 -3.99 11.35
CA LYS A 498 -4.99 -4.00 12.14
C LYS A 498 -4.86 -3.33 13.51
N ASN A 499 -4.19 -2.17 13.56
CA ASN A 499 -3.85 -1.41 14.77
C ASN A 499 -2.87 -2.07 15.76
N GLN A 500 -2.34 -3.26 15.47
CA GLN A 500 -1.28 -3.87 16.27
C GLN A 500 0.09 -3.63 15.64
N TRP A 501 1.13 -3.47 16.46
CA TRP A 501 2.50 -3.28 15.99
C TRP A 501 3.32 -4.57 16.10
N TYR A 502 4.13 -4.81 15.07
CA TYR A 502 5.03 -5.95 14.98
C TYR A 502 6.43 -5.47 14.65
N LYS A 503 7.42 -5.90 15.43
CA LYS A 503 8.84 -5.72 15.16
C LYS A 503 9.34 -6.89 14.30
N CYS A 504 9.79 -6.58 13.09
CA CYS A 504 10.44 -7.47 12.15
C CYS A 504 11.96 -7.24 12.21
N ASP A 505 12.66 -8.22 12.77
CA ASP A 505 14.09 -8.25 13.01
C ASP A 505 14.67 -9.47 12.29
N ASP A 506 14.92 -9.30 10.99
CA ASP A 506 15.27 -10.37 10.05
C ASP A 506 14.31 -11.59 10.16
N PRO A 507 14.71 -12.81 10.62
CA PRO A 507 13.78 -13.93 10.66
C PRO A 507 12.79 -13.81 11.83
N TRP A 508 13.05 -12.94 12.80
CA TRP A 508 12.30 -12.84 14.04
C TRP A 508 11.19 -11.81 13.93
N ILE A 509 9.98 -12.23 14.25
CA ILE A 509 8.81 -11.35 14.34
C ILE A 509 8.30 -11.40 15.78
N SER A 510 8.09 -10.22 16.36
CA SER A 510 7.55 -10.07 17.70
C SER A 510 6.49 -8.98 17.71
N GLU A 511 5.44 -9.16 18.52
CA GLU A 511 4.47 -8.10 18.78
C GLU A 511 5.04 -7.09 19.76
N VAL A 512 4.80 -5.80 19.55
CA VAL A 512 5.33 -4.71 20.39
C VAL A 512 4.27 -3.64 20.64
N ASP A 513 4.43 -2.91 21.74
CA ASP A 513 3.54 -1.80 22.09
C ASP A 513 3.87 -0.51 21.33
N GLU A 514 2.86 0.36 21.19
CA GLU A 514 3.01 1.66 20.52
C GLU A 514 4.13 2.52 21.14
N GLU A 515 4.31 2.44 22.46
CA GLU A 515 5.34 3.19 23.20
C GLU A 515 6.75 2.80 22.75
N THR A 516 6.98 1.51 22.49
CA THR A 516 8.27 1.01 22.00
C THR A 516 8.56 1.54 20.61
N VAL A 517 7.53 1.62 19.75
CA VAL A 517 7.65 2.19 18.41
C VAL A 517 7.93 3.69 18.47
N ARG A 518 7.27 4.45 19.36
CA ARG A 518 7.52 5.88 19.56
C ARG A 518 8.92 6.16 20.14
N ALA A 519 9.42 5.27 20.99
CA ALA A 519 10.78 5.33 21.53
C ALA A 519 11.84 4.83 20.54
N SER A 520 11.46 4.37 19.34
CA SER A 520 12.43 3.89 18.37
C SER A 520 13.19 5.05 17.68
N LYS A 521 14.46 4.81 17.36
CA LYS A 521 15.26 5.75 16.55
C LYS A 521 14.87 5.59 15.08
N SER A 522 13.82 6.31 14.67
CA SER A 522 13.29 6.25 13.31
C SER A 522 14.32 6.76 12.28
N TYR A 523 14.60 5.95 11.27
CA TYR A 523 15.45 6.28 10.13
C TYR A 523 14.61 6.60 8.89
N MET A 524 13.65 5.72 8.56
CA MET A 524 12.65 5.96 7.50
C MET A 524 11.25 5.74 8.06
N LEU A 525 10.31 6.58 7.64
CA LEU A 525 8.91 6.54 8.06
C LEU A 525 8.05 6.39 6.81
N PHE A 526 7.18 5.38 6.79
CA PHE A 526 6.26 5.12 5.69
C PHE A 526 4.82 5.37 6.12
N TYR A 527 4.21 6.30 5.40
CA TYR A 527 2.86 6.77 5.60
C TYR A 527 2.03 6.41 4.37
N VAL A 528 0.82 5.88 4.57
CA VAL A 528 -0.12 5.62 3.47
C VAL A 528 -1.32 6.55 3.60
N GLN A 529 -1.84 7.01 2.47
CA GLN A 529 -3.01 7.87 2.46
C GLN A 529 -4.20 7.18 3.17
N LYS A 530 -4.86 7.89 4.10
CA LYS A 530 -5.86 7.32 5.02
C LYS A 530 -6.99 6.56 4.31
N ARG A 531 -7.38 6.99 3.11
CA ARG A 531 -8.38 6.30 2.26
C ARG A 531 -7.99 4.85 1.88
N LEU A 532 -6.70 4.55 1.89
CA LEU A 532 -6.14 3.24 1.52
C LEU A 532 -5.79 2.37 2.72
N PHE A 533 -5.62 2.95 3.92
CA PHE A 533 -5.27 2.22 5.14
C PHE A 533 -6.36 1.20 5.56
N ASN A 534 -7.63 1.53 5.30
CA ASN A 534 -8.79 0.68 5.65
C ASN A 534 -9.24 -0.27 4.53
N ILE A 535 -8.44 -0.48 3.48
CA ILE A 535 -8.78 -1.45 2.43
C ILE A 535 -8.28 -2.83 2.89
N PRO A 536 -9.17 -3.81 3.17
CA PRO A 536 -8.74 -5.16 3.49
C PRO A 536 -7.95 -5.73 2.31
N ARG A 537 -6.79 -6.34 2.60
CA ARG A 537 -6.00 -7.12 1.63
C ARG A 537 -6.94 -8.11 0.95
N VAL A 538 -7.03 -8.07 -0.38
CA VAL A 538 -7.79 -9.05 -1.15
C VAL A 538 -7.21 -10.43 -0.81
N SER A 539 -8.03 -11.32 -0.28
CA SER A 539 -7.65 -12.70 0.05
C SER A 539 -7.23 -13.45 -1.22
N PRO A 540 -6.13 -14.26 -1.19
CA PRO A 540 -5.68 -14.98 -2.36
C PRO A 540 -6.75 -15.97 -2.85
N ARG A 541 -6.92 -16.00 -4.18
CA ARG A 541 -7.79 -16.92 -4.92
C ARG A 541 -7.42 -18.37 -4.57
N ARG A 542 -8.40 -19.17 -4.14
CA ARG A 542 -8.27 -20.64 -4.18
C ARG A 542 -8.71 -21.11 -5.54
N ASP A 543 -7.76 -21.51 -6.37
CA ASP A 543 -8.09 -22.14 -7.66
C ASP A 543 -8.43 -23.65 -7.52
N PRO A 544 -9.25 -24.20 -8.45
CA PRO A 544 -10.17 -25.33 -8.27
C PRO A 544 -9.79 -26.63 -9.00
N LEU A 545 -10.50 -27.70 -8.60
CA LEU A 545 -10.75 -29.07 -9.17
C LEU A 545 -9.79 -29.64 -10.25
N ALA A 546 -9.10 -30.78 -10.09
CA ALA A 546 -9.50 -32.15 -10.43
C ALA A 546 -10.22 -33.01 -9.37
N SER A 547 -11.26 -33.65 -9.88
CA SER A 547 -12.00 -34.83 -9.44
C SER A 547 -11.74 -35.99 -10.41
N GLY A 548 -11.85 -37.23 -9.92
CA GLY A 548 -12.11 -38.45 -10.71
C GLY A 548 -10.87 -39.23 -11.16
N SER A 549 -10.82 -40.56 -11.17
CA SER A 549 -11.90 -41.56 -11.02
C SER A 549 -11.33 -42.98 -10.94
N LYS A 550 -11.69 -43.73 -9.90
CA LYS A 550 -12.17 -45.14 -9.85
C LYS A 550 -12.01 -45.67 -8.44
#